data_AF-A0A1H8HY12-F1
#
_entry.id   AF-A0A1H8HY12-F1
#
_cell.length_a   1.000
_cell.length_b   1.000
_cell.length_c   1.000
_cell.angle_alpha   90.00
_cell.angle_beta   90.00
_cell.angle_gamma   90.00
#
_symmetry.space_group_name_H-M   'P 1'
#
loop_
_entity.id
_entity.type
_entity.pdbx_description
1 polymer ?
#
loop_
_entity_poly.entity_id
_entity_poly.type
_entity_poly.pdbx_seq_one_letter_code
_entity_poly.pdbx_strand_id
1 'polypeptide(L)'
;MKRPENCETMQDVRVEIDRLDGALVHLLAQRAGYIDRAAQVKAQVGLPARIDARVEEVVANVRRAAEAEGLDPDLVETVWRQLIEWSIAREEVALGPNGLKDWDL
;
A
#
# COMPACT_ATOMS: atom_id res chain seq x y z
N MET A 1 -11.16 -0.54 23.46
CA MET A 1 -10.42 0.52 22.77
C MET A 1 -10.76 1.84 23.43
N LYS A 2 -9.80 2.44 24.12
CA LYS A 2 -9.92 3.82 24.61
C LYS A 2 -9.82 4.76 23.40
N ARG A 3 -10.64 5.83 23.41
CA ARG A 3 -10.44 6.95 22.50
C ARG A 3 -9.24 7.78 22.99
N PRO A 4 -8.51 8.50 22.11
CA PRO A 4 -7.35 9.27 22.52
C PRO A 4 -7.61 10.20 23.72
N GLU A 5 -8.76 10.87 23.76
CA GLU A 5 -9.16 11.77 24.85
C GLU A 5 -9.43 11.06 26.20
N ASN A 6 -9.57 9.73 26.19
CA ASN A 6 -9.82 8.91 27.38
C ASN A 6 -8.58 8.14 27.86
N CYS A 7 -7.41 8.35 27.23
CA CYS A 7 -6.15 7.78 27.69
C CYS A 7 -5.62 8.62 28.86
N GLU A 8 -5.46 8.02 30.03
CA GLU A 8 -5.04 8.73 31.25
C GLU A 8 -3.52 8.62 31.49
N THR A 9 -2.89 7.62 30.88
CA THR A 9 -1.46 7.34 31.03
C THR A 9 -0.78 7.09 29.69
N MET A 10 0.55 7.25 29.65
CA MET A 10 1.34 6.84 28.48
C MET A 10 1.25 5.34 28.19
N GLN A 11 0.96 4.53 29.20
CA GLN A 11 0.72 3.10 29.01
C GLN A 11 -0.57 2.86 28.23
N ASP A 12 -1.65 3.60 28.53
CA ASP A 12 -2.89 3.52 27.76
C ASP A 12 -2.67 3.89 26.29
N VAL A 13 -1.94 4.98 26.05
CA VAL A 13 -1.62 5.45 24.69
C VAL A 13 -0.86 4.38 23.91
N ARG A 14 0.19 3.80 24.50
CA ARG A 14 1.01 2.78 23.85
C ARG A 14 0.19 1.53 23.52
N VAL A 15 -0.64 1.06 24.45
CA VAL A 15 -1.51 -0.11 24.21
C VAL A 15 -2.44 0.11 23.02
N GLU A 16 -3.02 1.30 22.88
CA GLU A 16 -3.91 1.59 21.75
C GLU A 16 -3.14 1.82 20.43
N ILE A 17 -1.93 2.39 20.47
CA ILE A 17 -1.04 2.49 19.30
C ILE A 17 -0.62 1.09 18.83
N ASP A 18 -0.10 0.24 19.72
CA ASP A 18 0.31 -1.12 19.38
C ASP A 18 -0.84 -1.93 18.76
N ARG A 19 -2.07 -1.71 19.27
CA ARG A 19 -3.29 -2.31 18.71
C ARG A 19 -3.59 -1.79 17.29
N LEU A 20 -3.44 -0.49 17.05
CA LEU A 20 -3.63 0.12 15.73
C LEU A 20 -2.56 -0.37 14.75
N ASP A 21 -1.31 -0.42 15.17
CA ASP A 21 -0.19 -0.90 14.35
C ASP A 21 -0.40 -2.37 13.95
N GLY A 22 -0.85 -3.22 14.88
CA GLY A 22 -1.24 -4.59 14.57
C GLY A 22 -2.36 -4.69 13.53
N ALA A 23 -3.37 -3.81 13.62
CA ALA A 23 -4.44 -3.73 12.63
C ALA A 23 -3.95 -3.24 11.26
N LEU A 24 -3.04 -2.26 11.23
CA LEU A 24 -2.43 -1.76 10.00
C LEU A 24 -1.61 -2.86 9.31
N VAL A 25 -0.78 -3.59 10.06
CA VAL A 25 -0.02 -4.73 9.52
C VAL A 25 -0.95 -5.81 8.96
N HIS A 26 -2.05 -6.11 9.64
CA HIS A 26 -3.04 -7.06 9.14
C HIS A 26 -3.68 -6.61 7.81
N LEU A 27 -4.01 -5.32 7.68
CA LEU A 27 -4.55 -4.77 6.44
C LEU A 27 -3.51 -4.74 5.31
N LEU A 28 -2.24 -4.45 5.63
CA LEU A 28 -1.14 -4.50 4.66
C LEU A 28 -0.89 -5.92 4.16
N ALA A 29 -1.01 -6.94 5.02
CA ALA A 29 -0.93 -8.34 4.62
C ALA A 29 -2.06 -8.72 3.65
N GLN A 30 -3.29 -8.27 3.90
CA GLN A 30 -4.41 -8.46 2.96
C GLN A 30 -4.15 -7.75 1.63
N ARG A 31 -3.65 -6.50 1.66
CA ARG A 31 -3.25 -5.76 0.46
C ARG A 31 -2.19 -6.52 -0.33
N ALA A 32 -1.20 -7.10 0.33
CA ALA A 32 -0.17 -7.91 -0.33
C ALA A 32 -0.76 -9.14 -1.03
N GLY A 33 -1.77 -9.80 -0.45
CA GLY A 33 -2.49 -10.88 -1.13
C GLY A 33 -3.17 -10.45 -2.43
N TYR A 34 -3.70 -9.22 -2.50
CA TYR A 34 -4.21 -8.66 -3.75
C TYR A 34 -3.12 -8.32 -4.76
N ILE A 35 -1.94 -7.90 -4.31
CA ILE A 35 -0.77 -7.71 -5.18
C ILE A 35 -0.33 -9.05 -5.79
N ASP A 36 -0.30 -10.12 -4.99
CA ASP A 36 0.00 -11.47 -5.50
C ASP A 36 -1.00 -11.92 -6.56
N ARG A 37 -2.30 -11.64 -6.33
CA ARG A 37 -3.34 -11.92 -7.32
C ARG A 37 -3.18 -11.05 -8.56
N ALA A 38 -2.83 -9.78 -8.41
CA ALA A 38 -2.60 -8.87 -9.52
C ALA A 38 -1.45 -9.37 -10.42
N ALA A 39 -0.34 -9.85 -9.85
CA ALA A 39 0.75 -10.45 -10.61
C ALA A 39 0.27 -11.61 -11.49
N GLN A 40 -0.55 -12.51 -10.94
CA GLN A 40 -1.11 -13.64 -11.70
C GLN A 40 -2.02 -13.18 -12.85
N VAL A 41 -2.87 -12.18 -12.60
CA VAL A 41 -3.77 -11.63 -13.63
C VAL A 41 -2.94 -10.94 -14.72
N LYS A 42 -1.97 -10.10 -14.35
CA LYS A 42 -1.07 -9.41 -15.27
C LYS A 42 -0.30 -10.38 -16.16
N ALA A 43 0.22 -11.47 -15.58
CA ALA A 43 0.89 -12.54 -16.34
C ALA A 43 -0.01 -13.14 -17.44
N GLN A 44 -1.30 -13.34 -17.15
CA GLN A 44 -2.25 -13.93 -18.10
C GLN A 44 -2.56 -13.00 -19.28
N VAL A 45 -2.50 -11.69 -19.07
CA VAL A 45 -2.85 -10.68 -20.09
C VAL A 45 -1.65 -9.88 -20.62
N GLY A 46 -0.43 -10.26 -20.26
CA GLY A 46 0.80 -9.61 -20.74
C GLY A 46 1.02 -8.18 -20.22
N LEU A 47 0.47 -7.85 -19.04
CA LEU A 47 0.66 -6.51 -18.44
C LEU A 47 1.95 -6.44 -17.60
N PRO A 48 2.65 -5.29 -17.61
CA PRO A 48 3.82 -5.08 -16.78
C PRO A 48 3.45 -4.90 -15.29
N ALA A 49 4.42 -5.10 -14.41
CA ALA A 49 4.27 -4.80 -12.98
C ALA A 49 3.97 -3.32 -12.75
N ARG A 50 4.83 -2.43 -13.29
CA ARG A 50 4.66 -0.98 -13.21
C ARG A 50 3.76 -0.46 -14.33
N ILE A 51 2.75 0.32 -13.94
CA ILE A 51 1.90 1.11 -14.83
C ILE A 51 1.80 2.50 -14.20
N ASP A 52 2.55 3.47 -14.70
CA ASP A 52 2.73 4.78 -14.04
C ASP A 52 1.41 5.54 -13.81
N ALA A 53 0.50 5.50 -14.79
CA ALA A 53 -0.83 6.10 -14.63
C ALA A 53 -1.58 5.51 -13.42
N ARG A 54 -1.42 4.20 -13.17
CA ARG A 54 -2.05 3.54 -12.02
C ARG A 54 -1.35 3.89 -10.71
N VAL A 55 -0.03 4.09 -10.71
CA VAL A 55 0.72 4.55 -9.53
C VAL A 55 0.20 5.91 -9.09
N GLU A 56 0.13 6.87 -10.01
CA GLU A 56 -0.33 8.23 -9.68
C GLU A 56 -1.81 8.27 -9.30
N GLU A 57 -2.66 7.41 -9.89
CA GLU A 57 -4.05 7.26 -9.45
C GLU A 57 -4.14 6.78 -7.99
N VAL A 58 -3.36 5.77 -7.60
CA VAL A 58 -3.33 5.28 -6.22
C VAL A 58 -2.85 6.36 -5.26
N VAL A 59 -1.80 7.11 -5.62
CA VAL A 59 -1.29 8.22 -4.81
C VAL A 59 -2.36 9.30 -4.65
N ALA A 60 -3.01 9.73 -5.73
CA ALA A 60 -4.07 10.73 -5.67
C ALA A 60 -5.25 10.26 -4.79
N ASN A 61 -5.61 8.98 -4.86
CA ASN A 61 -6.68 8.41 -4.05
C ASN A 61 -6.36 8.47 -2.55
N VAL A 62 -5.14 8.11 -2.15
CA VAL A 62 -4.76 8.09 -0.73
C VAL A 62 -4.52 9.48 -0.17
N ARG A 63 -4.05 10.44 -0.99
CA ARG A 63 -3.99 11.85 -0.61
C ARG A 63 -5.37 12.41 -0.28
N ARG A 64 -6.37 12.17 -1.14
CA ARG A 64 -7.76 12.60 -0.89
C ARG A 64 -8.35 11.94 0.37
N ALA A 65 -8.02 10.67 0.61
CA ALA A 65 -8.44 9.99 1.83
C ALA A 65 -7.77 10.60 3.08
N ALA A 66 -6.49 10.95 3.01
CA ALA A 66 -5.77 11.62 4.10
C ALA A 66 -6.43 12.96 4.46
N GLU A 67 -6.71 13.79 3.45
CA GLU A 67 -7.38 15.08 3.62
C GLU A 67 -8.75 14.94 4.30
N ALA A 68 -9.55 13.95 3.89
CA ALA A 68 -10.87 13.69 4.46
C ALA A 68 -10.81 13.27 5.95
N GLU A 69 -9.73 12.60 6.35
CA GLU A 69 -9.49 12.15 7.73
C GLU A 69 -8.67 13.16 8.56
N GLY A 70 -8.30 14.31 7.99
CA GLY A 70 -7.50 15.33 8.67
C GLY A 70 -6.02 14.93 8.89
N LEU A 71 -5.51 13.99 8.10
CA LEU A 71 -4.12 13.57 8.09
C LEU A 71 -3.33 14.31 7.00
N ASP A 72 -2.06 14.60 7.25
CA ASP A 72 -1.17 15.25 6.28
C ASP A 72 -1.05 14.40 5.00
N PRO A 73 -1.52 14.91 3.83
CA PRO A 73 -1.46 14.15 2.58
C PRO A 73 -0.04 13.88 2.09
N ASP A 74 0.94 14.73 2.43
CA ASP A 74 2.33 14.56 2.01
C ASP A 74 3.01 13.43 2.79
N LEU A 75 2.67 13.28 4.08
CA LEU A 75 3.05 12.11 4.88
C LEU A 75 2.49 10.82 4.28
N VAL A 76 1.20 10.80 3.95
CA VAL A 76 0.53 9.61 3.39
C VAL A 76 1.12 9.24 2.04
N GLU A 77 1.35 10.21 1.15
CA GLU A 77 2.01 9.96 -0.13
C GLU A 77 3.39 9.33 0.06
N THR A 78 4.21 9.87 0.98
CA THR A 78 5.55 9.36 1.27
C THR A 78 5.53 7.89 1.69
N VAL A 79 4.57 7.51 2.55
CA VAL A 79 4.40 6.12 2.98
C VAL A 79 3.87 5.25 1.83
N TRP A 80 2.88 5.74 1.07
CA TRP A 80 2.25 4.94 0.02
C TRP A 80 3.17 4.71 -1.17
N ARG A 81 4.01 5.66 -1.55
CA ARG A 81 5.01 5.46 -2.61
C ARG A 81 5.96 4.32 -2.25
N GLN A 82 6.42 4.24 -1.00
CA GLN A 82 7.24 3.10 -0.53
C GLN A 82 6.48 1.76 -0.62
N LEU A 83 5.21 1.72 -0.22
CA LEU A 83 4.38 0.52 -0.34
C LEU A 83 4.15 0.12 -1.80
N ILE A 84 3.99 1.09 -2.70
CA ILE A 84 3.82 0.86 -4.14
C ILE A 84 5.10 0.28 -4.74
N GLU A 85 6.26 0.88 -4.49
CA GLU A 85 7.54 0.34 -5.01
C GLU A 85 7.80 -1.07 -4.50
N TRP A 86 7.53 -1.34 -3.22
CA TRP A 86 7.59 -2.71 -2.69
C TRP A 86 6.64 -3.67 -3.42
N SER A 87 5.43 -3.21 -3.74
CA SER A 87 4.44 -4.02 -4.47
C SER A 87 4.91 -4.32 -5.90
N ILE A 88 5.44 -3.32 -6.61
CA ILE A 88 5.98 -3.48 -7.96
C ILE A 88 7.13 -4.49 -7.96
N ALA A 89 8.11 -4.34 -7.07
CA ALA A 89 9.23 -5.27 -6.97
C ALA A 89 8.76 -6.71 -6.70
N ARG A 90 7.72 -6.88 -5.88
CA ARG A 90 7.10 -8.19 -5.62
C ARG A 90 6.43 -8.78 -6.86
N GLU A 91 5.70 -7.96 -7.63
CA GLU A 91 5.09 -8.39 -8.89
C GLU A 91 6.15 -8.77 -9.94
N GLU A 92 7.23 -8.00 -10.06
CA GLU A 92 8.34 -8.29 -10.99
C GLU A 92 8.96 -9.67 -10.73
N VAL A 93 9.21 -10.01 -9.46
CA VAL A 93 9.69 -11.34 -9.06
C VAL A 93 8.70 -12.43 -9.49
N ALA A 94 7.40 -12.19 -9.34
CA ALA A 94 6.36 -13.16 -9.69
C ALA A 94 6.14 -13.30 -11.21
N LEU A 95 6.31 -12.22 -11.99
CA LEU A 95 6.20 -12.23 -13.45
C LEU A 95 7.42 -12.86 -14.13
N GLY A 96 8.60 -12.80 -13.50
CA GLY A 96 9.84 -13.37 -14.02
C GLY A 96 10.33 -12.69 -15.32
N PRO A 97 11.44 -13.18 -15.92
CA PRO A 97 12.10 -12.54 -17.07
C PRO A 97 11.26 -12.49 -18.36
N ASN A 98 10.09 -13.14 -18.40
CA ASN A 98 9.17 -13.07 -19.54
C ASN A 98 8.18 -11.89 -19.46
N GLY A 99 8.07 -11.18 -18.33
CA GLY A 99 7.20 -10.00 -18.21
C GLY A 99 7.74 -8.74 -18.91
N LEU A 100 8.98 -8.79 -19.38
CA LEU A 100 9.68 -7.67 -20.03
C LEU A 100 9.66 -7.74 -21.57
N LYS A 101 9.01 -8.74 -22.17
CA LYS A 101 9.34 -9.11 -23.56
C LYS A 101 8.78 -8.24 -24.68
N ASP A 102 7.76 -7.41 -24.49
CA ASP A 102 7.04 -6.82 -25.65
C ASP A 102 6.65 -5.33 -25.53
N TRP A 103 7.32 -4.51 -24.69
CA TRP A 103 6.95 -3.09 -24.53
C TRP A 103 8.00 -2.05 -24.93
N ASP A 104 9.15 -2.46 -25.48
CA ASP A 104 10.09 -1.54 -26.14
C ASP A 104 9.97 -1.68 -27.67
N LEU A 105 9.07 -0.87 -28.26
CA LEU A 105 9.12 -0.42 -29.65
C LEU A 105 9.51 1.06 -29.69
#